data_AF-A0A7K9UWF6-F1
#
_entry.id   AF-A0A7K9UWF6-F1
#
_cell.length_a   1.000
_cell.length_b   1.000
_cell.length_c   1.000
_cell.angle_alpha   90.00
_cell.angle_beta   90.00
_cell.angle_gamma   90.00
#
_symmetry.space_group_name_H-M   'P 1'
#
loop_
_entity.id
_entity.type
_entity.pdbx_description
1 polymer ?
#
loop_
_entity_poly.entity_id
_entity_poly.type
_entity_poly.pdbx_seq_one_letter_code
_entity_poly.pdbx_strand_id
1 'polypeptide(L)'
;GGFIVLDGDTFDLKGNWENECELPPTGYDFWYQPRHNVLISSAGLVPKRAGLGFNPDDLKKGVFGRRLNVWNLSCRTLTQCFDLGEDSLPLSVKFLHNPDAAEGYVSCALSGIIYRFYKCEANNWSVEEAIQIPAKEVSGWILPKMPAFTADIVISLDDRYLYLSNWLHGDIRQYEISNTCKPRLVGQVFVGGSILRGGPVTVCRDEELKCQPEPLVIKCKRVYGGPCKMQLSVDGKRLYVTNSFYSTWDKQFYPNVVKEGSVLLQIDVDTEKGGLTVNKNFLVDFGKELNGPCLAHDIRFPCGDSTS
;
A
#
# COMPACT_ATOMS: atom_id res chain seq x y z
N GLY A 1 7.27 -17.25 -1.42
CA GLY A 1 5.83 -17.24 -1.54
C GLY A 1 5.53 -17.81 -2.89
N GLY A 2 4.63 -18.78 -2.93
CA GLY A 2 4.11 -19.34 -4.17
C GLY A 2 2.76 -18.74 -4.51
N PHE A 3 2.20 -19.18 -5.62
CA PHE A 3 0.86 -18.78 -6.08
C PHE A 3 0.00 -20.02 -6.23
N ILE A 4 -1.26 -19.94 -5.83
CA ILE A 4 -2.24 -20.99 -6.11
C ILE A 4 -3.00 -20.66 -7.39
N VAL A 5 -3.33 -21.68 -8.18
CA VAL A 5 -4.15 -21.55 -9.38
C VAL A 5 -5.48 -22.24 -9.15
N LEU A 6 -6.56 -21.52 -9.45
CA LEU A 6 -7.91 -22.07 -9.49
C LEU A 6 -8.36 -22.23 -10.94
N ASP A 7 -9.21 -23.22 -11.20
CA ASP A 7 -9.92 -23.34 -12.47
C ASP A 7 -10.81 -22.11 -12.71
N GLY A 8 -10.84 -21.59 -13.93
CA GLY A 8 -11.63 -20.41 -14.28
C GLY A 8 -13.15 -20.66 -14.30
N ASP A 9 -13.57 -21.91 -14.50
CA ASP A 9 -14.99 -22.28 -14.59
C ASP A 9 -15.49 -22.95 -13.31
N THR A 10 -14.67 -23.85 -12.72
CA THR A 10 -15.09 -24.65 -11.56
C THR A 10 -14.61 -24.10 -10.21
N PHE A 11 -13.62 -23.19 -10.22
CA PHE A 11 -12.89 -22.74 -9.03
C PHE A 11 -12.15 -23.84 -8.27
N ASP A 12 -11.95 -25.02 -8.88
CA ASP A 12 -11.19 -26.10 -8.26
C ASP A 12 -9.69 -25.74 -8.18
N LEU A 13 -9.06 -26.12 -7.07
CA LEU A 13 -7.61 -25.96 -6.89
C LEU A 13 -6.83 -26.83 -7.88
N LYS A 14 -6.05 -26.21 -8.76
CA LYS A 14 -5.14 -26.89 -9.70
C LYS A 14 -3.76 -27.15 -9.12
N GLY A 15 -3.42 -26.46 -8.04
CA GLY A 15 -2.12 -26.52 -7.38
C GLY A 15 -1.36 -25.22 -7.50
N ASN A 16 -0.04 -25.31 -7.38
CA ASN A 16 0.84 -24.16 -7.43
C ASN A 16 1.11 -23.71 -8.88
N TRP A 17 1.27 -22.41 -9.08
CA TRP A 17 1.57 -21.85 -10.40
C TRP A 17 3.02 -22.11 -10.79
N GLU A 18 3.96 -21.83 -9.90
CA GLU A 18 5.38 -22.00 -10.14
C GLU A 18 5.75 -23.46 -10.46
N ASN A 19 6.71 -23.64 -11.36
CA ASN A 19 7.34 -24.94 -11.58
C ASN A 19 8.34 -25.25 -10.46
N GLU A 20 8.88 -26.48 -10.42
CA GLU A 20 9.94 -26.87 -9.47
C GLU A 20 11.18 -25.96 -9.64
N CYS A 21 11.24 -24.89 -8.85
CA CYS A 21 12.32 -23.90 -8.87
C CYS A 21 12.58 -23.37 -7.46
N GLU A 22 13.63 -22.58 -7.30
CA GLU A 22 13.90 -21.91 -6.03
C GLU A 22 12.76 -20.94 -5.70
N LEU A 23 12.04 -21.25 -4.63
CA LEU A 23 10.93 -20.46 -4.15
C LEU A 23 11.44 -19.30 -3.27
N PRO A 24 10.94 -18.07 -3.46
CA PRO A 24 11.15 -17.02 -2.47
C PRO A 24 10.64 -17.48 -1.10
N PRO A 25 11.24 -17.03 0.01
CA PRO A 25 10.84 -17.46 1.35
C PRO A 25 9.43 -16.99 1.74
N THR A 26 8.99 -15.84 1.22
CA THR A 26 7.67 -15.23 1.51
C THR A 26 7.06 -14.62 0.25
N GLY A 27 5.78 -14.27 0.29
CA GLY A 27 5.05 -13.63 -0.80
C GLY A 27 3.87 -12.85 -0.24
N TYR A 28 3.46 -11.78 -0.90
CA TYR A 28 2.33 -10.94 -0.48
C TYR A 28 1.45 -10.49 -1.64
N ASP A 29 1.96 -9.61 -2.50
CA ASP A 29 1.24 -9.10 -3.68
C ASP A 29 1.94 -9.51 -4.97
N PHE A 30 1.22 -9.46 -6.07
CA PHE A 30 1.79 -9.64 -7.40
C PHE A 30 1.01 -8.90 -8.47
N TRP A 31 1.71 -8.60 -9.56
CA TRP A 31 1.12 -8.09 -10.79
C TRP A 31 1.88 -8.68 -11.98
N TYR A 32 1.23 -8.78 -13.13
CA TYR A 32 1.84 -9.33 -14.34
C TYR A 32 1.59 -8.45 -15.57
N GLN A 33 2.51 -8.47 -16.52
CA GLN A 33 2.40 -7.77 -17.80
C GLN A 33 2.63 -8.76 -18.95
N PRO A 34 1.56 -9.33 -19.53
CA PRO A 34 1.67 -10.42 -20.51
C PRO A 34 2.49 -10.07 -21.75
N ARG A 35 2.40 -8.83 -22.27
CA ARG A 35 3.19 -8.38 -23.44
C ARG A 35 4.68 -8.42 -23.19
N HIS A 36 5.12 -8.41 -21.94
CA HIS A 36 6.51 -8.53 -21.54
C HIS A 36 6.86 -9.90 -20.94
N ASN A 37 5.91 -10.85 -20.93
CA ASN A 37 6.06 -12.20 -20.38
C ASN A 37 6.61 -12.21 -18.94
N VAL A 38 6.11 -11.29 -18.10
CA VAL A 38 6.62 -11.08 -16.74
C VAL A 38 5.51 -11.14 -15.70
N LEU A 39 5.84 -11.71 -14.54
CA LEU A 39 5.14 -11.49 -13.28
C LEU A 39 6.13 -10.91 -12.28
N ILE A 40 5.70 -9.93 -11.50
CA ILE A 40 6.46 -9.33 -10.41
C ILE A 40 5.73 -9.62 -9.10
N SER A 41 6.43 -10.09 -8.07
CA SER A 41 5.83 -10.32 -6.75
C SER A 41 6.67 -9.78 -5.60
N SER A 42 5.99 -9.31 -4.55
CA SER A 42 6.59 -8.78 -3.34
C SER A 42 6.68 -9.84 -2.23
N ALA A 43 7.67 -9.69 -1.35
CA ALA A 43 7.90 -10.63 -0.25
C ALA A 43 6.93 -10.46 0.94
N GLY A 44 6.51 -9.23 1.25
CA GLY A 44 5.68 -8.85 2.41
C GLY A 44 6.04 -9.51 3.74
N LEU A 45 5.01 -9.84 4.54
CA LEU A 45 5.16 -10.30 5.92
C LEU A 45 4.88 -11.79 6.06
N VAL A 46 5.62 -12.48 6.94
CA VAL A 46 5.31 -13.87 7.32
C VAL A 46 4.01 -13.91 8.15
N PRO A 47 2.95 -14.64 7.73
CA PRO A 47 1.66 -14.64 8.44
C PRO A 47 1.75 -15.06 9.92
N LYS A 48 2.58 -16.06 10.24
CA LYS A 48 2.82 -16.53 11.62
C LYS A 48 3.40 -15.44 12.53
N ARG A 49 4.07 -14.44 11.96
CA ARG A 49 4.62 -13.28 12.68
C ARG A 49 3.62 -12.13 12.68
N ALA A 50 2.97 -11.86 11.54
CA ALA A 50 1.91 -10.88 11.41
C ALA A 50 0.80 -11.04 12.46
N GLY A 51 0.37 -12.29 12.69
CA GLY A 51 -0.67 -12.63 13.66
C GLY A 51 -0.32 -12.38 15.12
N LEU A 52 0.95 -12.11 15.47
CA LEU A 52 1.37 -11.78 16.83
C LEU A 52 1.43 -10.27 17.08
N GLY A 53 1.17 -9.45 16.05
CA GLY A 53 1.39 -8.00 16.09
C GLY A 53 2.82 -7.62 15.70
N PHE A 54 3.07 -6.32 15.62
CA PHE A 54 4.40 -5.79 15.36
C PHE A 54 5.26 -5.88 16.62
N ASN A 55 6.43 -6.52 16.51
CA ASN A 55 7.43 -6.55 17.56
C ASN A 55 8.71 -5.83 17.09
N PRO A 56 9.13 -4.74 17.74
CA PRO A 56 10.41 -4.08 17.48
C PRO A 56 11.61 -5.03 17.46
N ASP A 57 11.59 -6.07 18.30
CA ASP A 57 12.67 -7.04 18.38
C ASP A 57 12.78 -7.90 17.11
N ASP A 58 11.76 -7.96 16.26
CA ASP A 58 11.81 -8.72 15.01
C ASP A 58 12.55 -7.98 13.88
N LEU A 59 12.85 -6.68 14.07
CA LEU A 59 13.71 -5.92 13.16
C LEU A 59 15.10 -6.56 13.08
N LYS A 60 15.67 -6.57 11.88
CA LYS A 60 16.99 -7.12 11.51
C LYS A 60 17.10 -8.64 11.67
N LYS A 61 16.00 -9.33 11.99
CA LYS A 61 15.94 -10.80 12.07
C LYS A 61 15.47 -11.45 10.76
N GLY A 62 15.23 -10.65 9.72
CA GLY A 62 14.73 -11.15 8.42
C GLY A 62 13.28 -11.60 8.44
N VAL A 63 12.51 -11.19 9.47
CA VAL A 63 11.08 -11.49 9.60
C VAL A 63 10.23 -10.66 8.64
N PHE A 64 10.63 -9.40 8.43
CA PHE A 64 10.04 -8.51 7.45
C PHE A 64 10.70 -8.79 6.10
N GLY A 65 9.89 -9.18 5.11
CA GLY A 65 10.37 -9.45 3.76
C GLY A 65 11.08 -8.23 3.17
N ARG A 66 12.01 -8.49 2.26
CA ARG A 66 12.80 -7.44 1.59
C ARG A 66 12.97 -7.64 0.10
N ARG A 67 12.31 -8.65 -0.46
CA ARG A 67 12.56 -9.09 -1.84
C ARG A 67 11.46 -8.63 -2.77
N LEU A 68 11.89 -8.18 -3.96
CA LEU A 68 11.06 -8.09 -5.15
C LEU A 68 11.51 -9.20 -6.11
N ASN A 69 10.58 -10.01 -6.57
CA ASN A 69 10.85 -11.19 -7.36
C ASN A 69 10.33 -11.00 -8.78
N VAL A 70 11.16 -11.32 -9.77
CA VAL A 70 10.83 -11.26 -11.20
C VAL A 70 10.72 -12.67 -11.74
N TRP A 71 9.58 -12.98 -12.33
CA TRP A 71 9.25 -14.29 -12.86
C TRP A 71 9.03 -14.24 -14.35
N ASN A 72 9.47 -15.28 -15.05
CA ASN A 72 9.01 -15.53 -16.41
C ASN A 72 7.58 -16.08 -16.33
N LEU A 73 6.61 -15.35 -16.88
CA LEU A 73 5.19 -15.68 -16.76
C LEU A 73 4.84 -17.01 -17.45
N SER A 74 5.35 -17.24 -18.66
CA SER A 74 5.05 -18.46 -19.42
C SER A 74 5.77 -19.69 -18.86
N CYS A 75 7.05 -19.53 -18.49
CA CYS A 75 7.87 -20.61 -17.95
C CYS A 75 7.60 -20.90 -16.48
N ARG A 76 6.92 -19.98 -15.76
CA ARG A 76 6.59 -20.10 -14.33
C ARG A 76 7.81 -20.32 -13.44
N THR A 77 8.87 -19.58 -13.75
CA THR A 77 10.19 -19.69 -13.09
C THR A 77 10.67 -18.34 -12.61
N LEU A 78 11.29 -18.30 -11.44
CA LEU A 78 11.98 -17.13 -10.92
C LEU A 78 13.21 -16.83 -11.80
N THR A 79 13.40 -15.56 -12.17
CA THR A 79 14.48 -15.11 -13.05
C THR A 79 15.41 -14.10 -12.39
N GLN A 80 14.87 -13.20 -11.55
CA GLN A 80 15.66 -12.24 -10.78
C GLN A 80 15.03 -12.02 -9.41
N CYS A 81 15.86 -11.66 -8.43
CA CYS A 81 15.44 -11.29 -7.09
C CYS A 81 16.24 -10.05 -6.66
N PHE A 82 15.55 -8.98 -6.31
CA PHE A 82 16.16 -7.76 -5.79
C PHE A 82 16.00 -7.69 -4.28
N ASP A 83 17.06 -7.35 -3.56
CA ASP A 83 16.99 -6.96 -2.16
C ASP A 83 16.72 -5.45 -2.09
N LEU A 84 15.56 -5.07 -1.55
CA LEU A 84 15.08 -3.70 -1.41
C LEU A 84 15.47 -3.06 -0.07
N GLY A 85 16.33 -3.73 0.69
CA GLY A 85 16.86 -3.27 1.97
C GLY A 85 16.30 -4.02 3.17
N GLU A 86 17.13 -4.11 4.21
CA GLU A 86 16.76 -4.73 5.49
C GLU A 86 15.49 -4.11 6.06
N ASP A 87 14.54 -4.97 6.46
CA ASP A 87 13.24 -4.59 6.99
C ASP A 87 12.43 -3.62 6.11
N SER A 88 12.62 -3.62 4.78
CA SER A 88 11.88 -2.72 3.88
C SER A 88 10.37 -3.01 3.83
N LEU A 89 9.97 -4.28 3.99
CA LEU A 89 8.60 -4.77 3.91
C LEU A 89 7.86 -4.35 2.61
N PRO A 90 8.25 -4.90 1.43
CA PRO A 90 7.56 -4.65 0.17
C PRO A 90 6.14 -5.25 0.20
N LEU A 91 5.13 -4.42 -0.06
CA LEU A 91 3.71 -4.79 -0.03
C LEU A 91 3.08 -4.70 -1.42
N SER A 92 2.60 -3.52 -1.85
CA SER A 92 1.73 -3.36 -3.02
C SER A 92 2.58 -3.18 -4.29
N VAL A 93 2.34 -4.00 -5.32
CA VAL A 93 3.02 -3.97 -6.62
C VAL A 93 2.04 -3.51 -7.69
N LYS A 94 2.44 -2.55 -8.53
CA LYS A 94 1.60 -2.04 -9.63
C LYS A 94 2.44 -1.83 -10.88
N PHE A 95 2.07 -2.44 -11.99
CA PHE A 95 2.55 -2.01 -13.31
C PHE A 95 1.83 -0.74 -13.74
N LEU A 96 2.42 0.00 -14.67
CA LEU A 96 1.67 0.94 -15.48
C LEU A 96 0.58 0.20 -16.27
N HIS A 97 -0.55 0.86 -16.50
CA HIS A 97 -1.70 0.32 -17.21
C HIS A 97 -1.44 0.14 -18.70
N ASN A 98 -0.61 1.01 -19.29
CA ASN A 98 -0.17 0.87 -20.66
C ASN A 98 0.50 -0.50 -20.86
N PRO A 99 -0.08 -1.40 -21.68
CA PRO A 99 0.42 -2.76 -21.83
C PRO A 99 1.80 -2.84 -22.52
N ASP A 100 2.23 -1.75 -23.17
CA ASP A 100 3.57 -1.65 -23.78
C ASP A 100 4.62 -1.08 -22.82
N ALA A 101 4.21 -0.62 -21.64
CA ALA A 101 5.12 -0.13 -20.61
C ALA A 101 5.74 -1.30 -19.84
N ALA A 102 7.07 -1.36 -19.85
CA ALA A 102 7.86 -2.38 -19.18
C ALA A 102 8.35 -1.90 -17.80
N GLU A 103 7.48 -1.26 -17.03
CA GLU A 103 7.81 -0.67 -15.74
C GLU A 103 6.61 -0.55 -14.80
N GLY A 104 6.91 -0.30 -13.54
CA GLY A 104 5.93 -0.13 -12.48
C GLY A 104 6.59 0.21 -11.15
N TYR A 105 5.82 0.10 -10.08
CA TYR A 105 6.24 0.49 -8.74
C TYR A 105 5.90 -0.57 -7.69
N VAL A 106 6.71 -0.60 -6.63
CA VAL A 106 6.42 -1.36 -5.41
C VAL A 106 6.57 -0.48 -4.18
N SER A 107 5.61 -0.53 -3.26
CA SER A 107 5.69 0.14 -1.98
C SER A 107 6.39 -0.70 -0.93
N CYS A 108 7.32 -0.11 -0.18
CA CYS A 108 7.99 -0.71 0.97
C CYS A 108 7.52 -0.03 2.25
N ALA A 109 6.65 -0.71 3.01
CA ALA A 109 5.91 -0.11 4.10
C ALA A 109 6.84 0.43 5.20
N LEU A 110 7.80 -0.37 5.66
CA LEU A 110 8.63 -0.01 6.81
C LEU A 110 9.76 0.96 6.43
N SER A 111 10.33 0.88 5.22
CA SER A 111 11.33 1.86 4.78
C SER A 111 10.71 3.19 4.30
N GLY A 112 9.42 3.20 3.93
CA GLY A 112 8.76 4.36 3.34
C GLY A 112 9.26 4.68 1.92
N ILE A 113 9.89 3.72 1.25
CA ILE A 113 10.42 3.87 -0.11
C ILE A 113 9.44 3.29 -1.11
N ILE A 114 9.22 4.01 -2.21
CA ILE A 114 8.62 3.46 -3.43
C ILE A 114 9.74 3.23 -4.43
N TYR A 115 9.94 1.97 -4.81
CA TYR A 115 10.89 1.61 -5.86
C TYR A 115 10.17 1.57 -7.21
N ARG A 116 10.79 2.12 -8.25
CA ARG A 116 10.42 1.85 -9.63
C ARG A 116 11.16 0.61 -10.09
N PHE A 117 10.45 -0.38 -10.62
CA PHE A 117 11.05 -1.49 -11.35
C PHE A 117 10.83 -1.27 -12.85
N TYR A 118 11.82 -1.61 -13.67
CA TYR A 118 11.76 -1.39 -15.11
C TYR A 118 12.64 -2.37 -15.88
N LYS A 119 12.30 -2.62 -17.14
CA LYS A 119 13.10 -3.44 -18.05
C LYS A 119 14.23 -2.60 -18.65
N CYS A 120 15.47 -3.05 -18.49
CA CYS A 120 16.66 -2.44 -19.06
C CYS A 120 17.09 -3.12 -20.38
N GLU A 121 18.13 -2.58 -21.01
CA GLU A 121 18.71 -3.18 -22.22
C GLU A 121 19.15 -4.64 -21.95
N ALA A 122 18.99 -5.51 -22.96
CA ALA A 122 19.16 -6.97 -22.87
C ALA A 122 18.04 -7.76 -22.13
N ASN A 123 16.81 -7.22 -22.06
CA ASN A 123 15.63 -7.91 -21.49
C ASN A 123 15.69 -8.23 -19.99
N ASN A 124 16.64 -7.68 -19.25
CA ASN A 124 16.69 -7.79 -17.78
C ASN A 124 15.85 -6.71 -17.11
N TRP A 125 15.56 -6.91 -15.82
CA TRP A 125 14.91 -5.91 -14.96
C TRP A 125 15.92 -5.20 -14.08
N SER A 126 15.56 -4.01 -13.62
CA SER A 126 16.31 -3.19 -12.65
C SER A 126 15.34 -2.47 -11.72
N VAL A 127 15.84 -2.03 -10.56
CA VAL A 127 15.08 -1.29 -9.55
C VAL A 127 15.83 -0.04 -9.13
N GLU A 128 15.10 1.04 -8.86
CA GLU A 128 15.65 2.29 -8.34
C GLU A 128 14.66 2.97 -7.39
N GLU A 129 15.16 3.73 -6.43
CA GLU A 129 14.33 4.54 -5.54
C GLU A 129 13.70 5.69 -6.33
N ALA A 130 12.37 5.76 -6.32
CA ALA A 130 11.62 6.81 -7.01
C ALA A 130 11.04 7.84 -6.04
N ILE A 131 10.58 7.38 -4.87
CA ILE A 131 9.99 8.23 -3.82
C ILE A 131 10.50 7.74 -2.45
N GLN A 132 10.91 8.67 -1.59
CA GLN A 132 11.20 8.42 -0.17
C GLN A 132 10.28 9.27 0.70
N ILE A 133 9.52 8.61 1.58
CA ILE A 133 8.75 9.27 2.64
C ILE A 133 9.58 9.21 3.94
N PRO A 134 10.02 10.35 4.50
CA PRO A 134 10.90 10.33 5.66
C PRO A 134 10.17 9.85 6.92
N ALA A 135 10.83 9.02 7.72
CA ALA A 135 10.34 8.68 9.05
C ALA A 135 10.34 9.91 9.97
N LYS A 136 9.38 9.98 10.89
CA LYS A 136 9.24 11.10 11.83
C LYS A 136 9.81 10.72 13.20
N GLU A 137 10.56 11.60 13.84
CA GLU A 137 11.00 11.35 15.23
C GLU A 137 9.83 11.62 16.17
N VAL A 138 9.50 10.66 17.04
CA VAL A 138 8.28 10.70 17.86
C VAL A 138 8.54 10.24 19.29
N SER A 139 7.67 10.67 20.20
CA SER A 139 7.53 10.12 21.55
C SER A 139 6.10 9.66 21.81
N GLY A 140 5.91 8.77 22.78
CA GLY A 140 4.61 8.14 23.05
C GLY A 140 4.24 7.03 22.06
N TRP A 141 5.22 6.49 21.33
CA TRP A 141 5.05 5.38 20.37
C TRP A 141 6.12 4.29 20.59
N ILE A 142 5.92 3.12 19.97
CA ILE A 142 6.71 1.91 20.25
C ILE A 142 8.18 1.99 19.78
N LEU A 143 8.49 2.88 18.84
CA LEU A 143 9.83 3.17 18.35
C LEU A 143 10.08 4.69 18.37
N PRO A 144 11.35 5.14 18.42
CA PRO A 144 11.66 6.58 18.39
C PRO A 144 11.48 7.21 17.00
N LYS A 145 11.47 6.41 15.93
CA LYS A 145 11.27 6.87 14.55
C LYS A 145 10.09 6.14 13.91
N MET A 146 9.04 6.88 13.58
CA MET A 146 7.82 6.38 12.95
C MET A 146 7.94 6.37 11.43
N PRO A 147 7.98 5.18 10.79
CA PRO A 147 7.93 5.10 9.34
C PRO A 147 6.55 5.54 8.85
N ALA A 148 6.46 5.91 7.58
CA ALA A 148 5.19 6.25 6.96
C ALA A 148 4.20 5.07 6.98
N PHE A 149 4.75 3.86 6.83
CA PHE A 149 3.98 2.64 6.62
C PHE A 149 3.11 2.75 5.37
N THR A 150 3.75 2.83 4.20
CA THR A 150 3.02 2.91 2.93
C THR A 150 2.32 1.59 2.61
N ALA A 151 1.03 1.52 2.94
CA ALA A 151 0.27 0.28 2.93
C ALA A 151 -0.18 -0.10 1.51
N ASP A 152 -0.44 0.89 0.66
CA ASP A 152 -0.96 0.65 -0.68
C ASP A 152 -0.52 1.72 -1.68
N ILE A 153 -0.50 1.32 -2.96
CA ILE A 153 -0.31 2.20 -4.11
C ILE A 153 -1.34 1.89 -5.19
N VAL A 154 -1.81 2.93 -5.89
CA VAL A 154 -2.73 2.83 -7.02
C VAL A 154 -2.25 3.77 -8.13
N ILE A 155 -2.38 3.36 -9.38
CA ILE A 155 -2.02 4.18 -10.56
C ILE A 155 -3.30 4.52 -11.31
N SER A 156 -3.45 5.77 -11.76
CA SER A 156 -4.58 6.17 -12.61
C SER A 156 -4.52 5.47 -13.97
N LEU A 157 -5.68 5.14 -14.55
CA LEU A 157 -5.76 4.38 -15.81
C LEU A 157 -5.05 5.02 -17.00
N ASP A 158 -4.82 6.33 -16.94
CA ASP A 158 -4.07 7.10 -17.95
C ASP A 158 -2.56 7.18 -17.65
N ASP A 159 -2.07 6.47 -16.63
CA ASP A 159 -0.68 6.45 -16.15
C ASP A 159 -0.11 7.84 -15.82
N ARG A 160 -0.96 8.82 -15.49
CA ARG A 160 -0.50 10.18 -15.15
C ARG A 160 -0.22 10.38 -13.67
N TYR A 161 -0.91 9.63 -12.79
CA TYR A 161 -0.78 9.78 -11.35
C TYR A 161 -0.60 8.46 -10.62
N LEU A 162 0.27 8.48 -9.62
CA LEU A 162 0.41 7.45 -8.59
C LEU A 162 -0.12 8.00 -7.26
N TYR A 163 -0.97 7.22 -6.61
CA TYR A 163 -1.51 7.50 -5.28
C TYR A 163 -0.89 6.53 -4.29
N LEU A 164 -0.56 7.00 -3.09
CA LEU A 164 -0.07 6.15 -2.00
C LEU A 164 -0.74 6.50 -0.67
N SER A 165 -0.93 5.50 0.19
CA SER A 165 -1.50 5.65 1.53
C SER A 165 -0.46 5.34 2.60
N ASN A 166 -0.21 6.29 3.49
CA ASN A 166 0.69 6.11 4.63
C ASN A 166 -0.13 5.83 5.88
N TRP A 167 -0.22 4.56 6.25
CA TRP A 167 -1.12 4.11 7.31
C TRP A 167 -0.75 4.69 8.68
N LEU A 168 0.55 4.77 9.01
CA LEU A 168 0.98 5.30 10.30
C LEU A 168 0.94 6.83 10.35
N HIS A 169 1.39 7.51 9.29
CA HIS A 169 1.36 8.97 9.21
C HIS A 169 -0.05 9.53 9.02
N GLY A 170 -0.97 8.76 8.43
CA GLY A 170 -2.36 9.17 8.29
C GLY A 170 -2.70 9.91 7.01
N ASP A 171 -1.77 10.03 6.07
CA ASP A 171 -1.97 10.79 4.83
C ASP A 171 -2.05 9.92 3.58
N ILE A 172 -2.76 10.46 2.60
CA ILE A 172 -2.77 9.99 1.22
C ILE A 172 -2.03 11.02 0.40
N ARG A 173 -1.17 10.57 -0.51
CA ARG A 173 -0.41 11.43 -1.42
C ARG A 173 -0.72 11.11 -2.86
N GLN A 174 -0.70 12.12 -3.70
CA GLN A 174 -0.81 12.03 -5.15
C GLN A 174 0.50 12.54 -5.77
N TYR A 175 1.11 11.70 -6.60
CA TYR A 175 2.32 11.99 -7.35
C TYR A 175 1.99 12.00 -8.83
N GLU A 176 2.44 13.04 -9.53
CA GLU A 176 2.47 13.04 -11.00
C GLU A 176 3.65 12.18 -11.48
N ILE A 177 3.40 11.29 -12.44
CA ILE A 177 4.37 10.30 -12.92
C ILE A 177 4.64 10.38 -14.43
N SER A 178 4.38 11.52 -15.09
CA SER A 178 4.77 11.72 -16.50
C SER A 178 6.27 11.52 -16.74
N ASN A 179 7.09 11.75 -15.69
CA ASN A 179 8.45 11.23 -15.61
C ASN A 179 8.50 10.13 -14.54
N THR A 180 8.49 8.88 -14.99
CA THR A 180 8.31 7.73 -14.09
C THR A 180 9.47 7.54 -13.10
N CYS A 181 10.69 7.90 -13.47
CA CYS A 181 11.86 7.79 -12.58
C CYS A 181 11.95 8.93 -11.55
N LYS A 182 11.18 10.02 -11.72
CA LYS A 182 11.16 11.16 -10.79
C LYS A 182 9.72 11.65 -10.53
N PRO A 183 8.88 10.84 -9.84
CA PRO A 183 7.53 11.26 -9.46
C PRO A 183 7.55 12.56 -8.66
N ARG A 184 6.54 13.42 -8.89
CA ARG A 184 6.44 14.73 -8.24
C ARG A 184 5.18 14.82 -7.40
N LEU A 185 5.32 15.14 -6.11
CA LEU A 185 4.19 15.33 -5.20
C LEU A 185 3.33 16.52 -5.67
N VAL A 186 2.04 16.28 -5.89
CA VAL A 186 1.06 17.30 -6.33
C VAL A 186 -0.17 17.42 -5.43
N GLY A 187 -0.39 16.46 -4.54
CA GLY A 187 -1.50 16.49 -3.59
C GLY A 187 -1.21 15.68 -2.35
N GLN A 188 -1.71 16.13 -1.21
CA GLN A 188 -1.62 15.44 0.07
C GLN A 188 -2.86 15.75 0.90
N VAL A 189 -3.42 14.74 1.56
CA VAL A 189 -4.56 14.92 2.47
C VAL A 189 -4.43 13.99 3.68
N PHE A 190 -4.70 14.51 4.87
CA PHE A 190 -4.71 13.72 6.10
C PHE A 190 -6.12 13.21 6.40
N VAL A 191 -6.23 11.90 6.64
CA VAL A 191 -7.50 11.21 6.92
C VAL A 191 -7.42 10.31 8.16
N GLY A 192 -6.52 10.65 9.09
CA GLY A 192 -6.32 9.91 10.33
C GLY A 192 -4.84 9.84 10.72
N GLY A 193 -4.39 8.66 11.10
CA GLY A 193 -3.01 8.34 11.46
C GLY A 193 -2.70 8.47 12.95
N SER A 194 -1.45 8.16 13.29
CA SER A 194 -0.96 8.21 14.67
C SER A 194 -0.50 9.60 15.07
N ILE A 195 -0.10 10.45 14.12
CA ILE A 195 0.50 11.76 14.37
C ILE A 195 -0.54 12.89 14.53
N LEU A 196 -1.80 12.58 14.86
CA LEU A 196 -2.86 13.58 15.05
C LEU A 196 -2.57 14.50 16.26
N ARG A 197 -2.93 15.79 16.14
CA ARG A 197 -2.86 16.77 17.22
C ARG A 197 -3.69 16.30 18.42
N GLY A 198 -3.11 16.39 19.62
CA GLY A 198 -3.76 15.95 20.86
C GLY A 198 -3.94 14.43 20.97
N GLY A 199 -3.31 13.66 20.07
CA GLY A 199 -3.21 12.21 20.17
C GLY A 199 -2.14 11.75 21.17
N PRO A 200 -1.97 10.43 21.36
CA PRO A 200 -1.00 9.87 22.28
C PRO A 200 0.46 10.00 21.78
N VAL A 201 0.66 10.29 20.50
CA VAL A 201 1.98 10.44 19.89
C VAL A 201 2.30 11.92 19.70
N THR A 202 3.48 12.32 20.18
CA THR A 202 4.04 13.66 19.94
C THR A 202 5.14 13.56 18.88
N VAL A 203 5.03 14.37 17.83
CA VAL A 203 6.07 14.48 16.80
C VAL A 203 7.14 15.46 17.28
N CYS A 204 8.35 14.94 17.50
CA CYS A 204 9.50 15.70 17.98
C CYS A 204 10.26 16.37 16.83
N ARG A 205 10.35 15.68 15.68
CA ARG A 205 10.98 16.20 14.46
C ARG A 205 10.27 15.68 13.22
N ASP A 206 9.97 16.59 12.31
CA ASP A 206 9.33 16.35 11.02
C ASP A 206 9.99 17.25 9.98
N GLU A 207 10.39 16.68 8.86
CA GLU A 207 11.01 17.41 7.74
C GLU A 207 9.96 18.02 6.79
N GLU A 208 8.73 17.50 6.84
CA GLU A 208 7.67 17.83 5.89
C GLU A 208 6.58 18.71 6.51
N LEU A 209 6.18 18.44 7.76
CA LEU A 209 5.08 19.14 8.42
C LEU A 209 5.57 20.13 9.47
N LYS A 210 4.93 21.30 9.51
CA LYS A 210 5.18 22.31 10.56
C LYS A 210 4.41 22.02 11.86
N CYS A 211 3.31 21.28 11.77
CA CYS A 211 2.49 20.91 12.92
C CYS A 211 1.73 19.61 12.65
N GLN A 212 1.39 18.91 13.74
CA GLN A 212 0.56 17.71 13.68
C GLN A 212 -0.84 18.01 13.10
N PRO A 213 -1.37 17.16 12.20
CA PRO A 213 -2.68 17.32 11.57
C PRO A 213 -3.84 17.20 12.57
N GLU A 214 -4.97 17.85 12.26
CA GLU A 214 -6.18 17.75 13.08
C GLU A 214 -6.88 16.39 12.93
N PRO A 215 -7.52 15.87 13.99
CA PRO A 215 -8.41 14.72 13.87
C PRO A 215 -9.52 14.96 12.83
N LEU A 216 -9.73 13.99 11.95
CA LEU A 216 -10.79 14.05 10.96
C LEU A 216 -12.15 13.68 11.58
N VAL A 217 -13.14 14.55 11.40
CA VAL A 217 -14.54 14.31 11.74
C VAL A 217 -15.40 14.51 10.51
N ILE A 218 -16.16 13.48 10.13
CA ILE A 218 -17.10 13.51 9.00
C ILE A 218 -18.45 13.02 9.49
N LYS A 219 -19.53 13.74 9.14
CA LYS A 219 -20.91 13.41 9.55
C LYS A 219 -21.02 13.07 11.06
N CYS A 220 -20.41 13.89 11.91
CA CYS A 220 -20.35 13.74 13.37
C CYS A 220 -19.64 12.46 13.88
N LYS A 221 -18.95 11.71 13.01
CA LYS A 221 -18.11 10.57 13.40
C LYS A 221 -16.64 10.96 13.30
N ARG A 222 -15.89 10.73 14.38
CA ARG A 222 -14.42 10.79 14.35
C ARG A 222 -13.88 9.60 13.58
N VAL A 223 -12.99 9.86 12.63
CA VAL A 223 -12.24 8.81 11.93
C VAL A 223 -11.02 8.43 12.79
N TYR A 224 -10.92 7.14 13.12
CA TYR A 224 -9.76 6.54 13.76
C TYR A 224 -8.94 5.75 12.73
N GLY A 225 -7.73 5.32 13.08
CA GLY A 225 -6.86 4.63 12.12
C GLY A 225 -6.21 5.57 11.13
N GLY A 226 -5.43 5.03 10.20
CA GLY A 226 -4.92 5.76 9.04
C GLY A 226 -5.37 5.12 7.73
N PRO A 227 -5.15 5.79 6.59
CA PRO A 227 -5.55 5.27 5.29
C PRO A 227 -4.77 3.98 4.98
N CYS A 228 -5.47 2.97 4.51
CA CYS A 228 -4.90 1.67 4.15
C CYS A 228 -5.18 1.38 2.67
N LYS A 229 -6.12 0.49 2.36
CA LYS A 229 -6.44 0.13 0.97
C LYS A 229 -7.17 1.24 0.25
N MET A 230 -6.80 1.44 -1.00
CA MET A 230 -7.37 2.47 -1.85
C MET A 230 -7.90 1.88 -3.15
N GLN A 231 -8.92 2.54 -3.71
CA GLN A 231 -9.40 2.22 -5.05
C GLN A 231 -9.80 3.50 -5.78
N LEU A 232 -9.24 3.69 -6.99
CA LEU A 232 -9.51 4.85 -7.83
C LEU A 232 -10.62 4.54 -8.82
N SER A 233 -11.52 5.50 -9.04
CA SER A 233 -12.51 5.45 -10.11
C SER A 233 -11.86 5.46 -11.49
N VAL A 234 -12.53 4.86 -12.47
CA VAL A 234 -12.07 4.80 -13.87
C VAL A 234 -11.76 6.19 -14.45
N ASP A 235 -12.54 7.21 -14.10
CA ASP A 235 -12.32 8.59 -14.54
C ASP A 235 -11.22 9.34 -13.75
N GLY A 236 -10.62 8.70 -12.74
CA GLY A 236 -9.57 9.25 -11.90
C GLY A 236 -10.03 10.31 -10.89
N LYS A 237 -11.32 10.66 -10.84
CA LYS A 237 -11.82 11.81 -10.06
C LYS A 237 -12.18 11.49 -8.61
N ARG A 238 -12.32 10.21 -8.26
CA ARG A 238 -12.76 9.74 -6.95
C ARG A 238 -11.84 8.63 -6.47
N LEU A 239 -11.14 8.88 -5.37
CA LEU A 239 -10.32 7.89 -4.70
C LEU A 239 -11.04 7.45 -3.42
N TYR A 240 -11.35 6.17 -3.31
CA TYR A 240 -11.98 5.58 -2.13
C TYR A 240 -10.91 4.94 -1.26
N VAL A 241 -11.07 5.04 0.07
CA VAL A 241 -10.06 4.55 1.01
C VAL A 241 -10.70 3.95 2.27
N THR A 242 -10.21 2.79 2.69
CA THR A 242 -10.50 2.16 3.98
C THR A 242 -9.33 2.37 4.95
N ASN A 243 -9.52 2.05 6.24
CA ASN A 243 -8.56 2.40 7.30
C ASN A 243 -8.11 1.22 8.19
N SER A 244 -8.45 -0.02 7.83
CA SER A 244 -7.93 -1.23 8.50
C SER A 244 -6.82 -1.85 7.66
N PHE A 245 -5.73 -2.27 8.31
CA PHE A 245 -4.60 -2.96 7.67
C PHE A 245 -4.60 -4.45 7.99
N TYR A 246 -4.50 -4.80 9.26
CA TYR A 246 -4.49 -6.19 9.70
C TYR A 246 -4.92 -6.22 11.16
N SER A 247 -5.92 -7.02 11.51
CA SER A 247 -6.65 -6.89 12.78
C SER A 247 -5.77 -6.86 14.05
N THR A 248 -4.69 -7.64 14.10
CA THR A 248 -3.76 -7.65 15.24
C THR A 248 -2.91 -6.38 15.31
N TRP A 249 -2.55 -5.81 14.16
CA TRP A 249 -1.82 -4.55 14.04
C TRP A 249 -2.75 -3.36 14.28
N ASP A 250 -3.97 -3.42 13.75
CA ASP A 250 -5.02 -2.43 14.04
C ASP A 250 -5.26 -2.34 15.55
N LYS A 251 -5.38 -3.49 16.24
CA LYS A 251 -5.55 -3.52 17.69
C LYS A 251 -4.37 -2.88 18.44
N GLN A 252 -3.15 -3.06 17.92
CA GLN A 252 -1.93 -2.55 18.54
C GLN A 252 -1.76 -1.04 18.32
N PHE A 253 -1.89 -0.57 17.07
CA PHE A 253 -1.59 0.81 16.69
C PHE A 253 -2.82 1.72 16.72
N TYR A 254 -4.01 1.18 16.45
CA TYR A 254 -5.27 1.89 16.37
C TYR A 254 -6.41 1.14 17.06
N PRO A 255 -6.33 0.87 18.38
CA PRO A 255 -7.33 0.08 19.10
C PRO A 255 -8.77 0.60 18.95
N ASN A 256 -8.93 1.91 18.74
CA ASN A 256 -10.24 2.52 18.49
C ASN A 256 -10.86 2.13 17.14
N VAL A 257 -10.08 1.76 16.12
CA VAL A 257 -10.63 1.22 14.86
C VAL A 257 -11.33 -0.11 15.10
N VAL A 258 -10.74 -0.97 15.93
CA VAL A 258 -11.33 -2.26 16.30
C VAL A 258 -12.59 -2.07 17.15
N LYS A 259 -12.59 -1.06 18.02
CA LYS A 259 -13.72 -0.76 18.91
C LYS A 259 -14.88 -0.05 18.22
N GLU A 260 -14.61 0.92 17.36
CA GLU A 260 -15.61 1.84 16.79
C GLU A 260 -15.96 1.51 15.33
N GLY A 261 -15.23 0.56 14.74
CA GLY A 261 -15.37 0.13 13.35
C GLY A 261 -14.54 0.96 12.39
N SER A 262 -14.14 0.30 11.30
CA SER A 262 -13.52 0.93 10.15
C SER A 262 -14.52 1.81 9.38
N VAL A 263 -14.01 2.59 8.43
CA VAL A 263 -14.83 3.44 7.55
C VAL A 263 -14.37 3.33 6.10
N LEU A 264 -15.28 3.64 5.17
CA LEU A 264 -14.94 3.99 3.79
C LEU A 264 -15.10 5.50 3.60
N LEU A 265 -14.05 6.15 3.12
CA LEU A 265 -14.03 7.56 2.77
C LEU A 265 -13.93 7.72 1.25
N GLN A 266 -14.36 8.88 0.74
CA GLN A 266 -14.09 9.31 -0.62
C GLN A 266 -13.23 10.58 -0.58
N ILE A 267 -12.22 10.61 -1.42
CA ILE A 267 -11.35 11.75 -1.69
C ILE A 267 -11.64 12.22 -3.12
N ASP A 268 -11.95 13.50 -3.25
CA ASP A 268 -12.08 14.16 -4.54
C ASP A 268 -10.68 14.50 -5.06
N VAL A 269 -10.45 14.15 -6.33
CA VAL A 269 -9.14 14.25 -6.99
C VAL A 269 -9.19 15.29 -8.09
N ASP A 270 -8.26 16.26 -8.05
CA ASP A 270 -8.00 17.15 -9.17
C ASP A 270 -7.06 16.45 -10.17
N THR A 271 -7.62 16.01 -11.31
CA THR A 271 -6.92 15.29 -12.37
C THR A 271 -6.20 16.20 -13.37
N GLU A 272 -6.40 17.51 -13.27
CA GLU A 272 -5.78 18.49 -14.17
C GLU A 272 -4.50 19.06 -13.56
N LYS A 273 -4.58 19.53 -12.31
CA LYS A 273 -3.48 20.19 -11.61
C LYS A 273 -2.84 19.32 -10.54
N GLY A 274 -3.50 18.23 -10.15
CA GLY A 274 -3.21 17.53 -8.91
C GLY A 274 -3.83 18.26 -7.72
N GLY A 275 -4.14 17.49 -6.68
CA GLY A 275 -4.83 17.97 -5.48
C GLY A 275 -5.79 16.92 -4.96
N LEU A 276 -5.84 16.80 -3.63
CA LEU A 276 -6.70 15.85 -2.94
C LEU A 276 -7.54 16.61 -1.91
N THR A 277 -8.85 16.35 -1.87
CA THR A 277 -9.75 16.92 -0.87
C THR A 277 -10.69 15.87 -0.32
N VAL A 278 -10.86 15.82 1.00
CA VAL A 278 -11.83 14.91 1.62
C VAL A 278 -13.25 15.30 1.24
N ASN A 279 -14.02 14.37 0.67
CA ASN A 279 -15.45 14.57 0.46
C ASN A 279 -16.21 14.43 1.80
N LYS A 280 -16.55 15.57 2.41
CA LYS A 280 -17.26 15.62 3.70
C LYS A 280 -18.70 15.07 3.66
N ASN A 281 -19.24 14.82 2.46
CA ASN A 281 -20.58 14.29 2.27
C ASN A 281 -20.61 12.76 2.10
N PHE A 282 -19.46 12.10 2.03
CA PHE A 282 -19.36 10.65 1.88
C PHE A 282 -18.72 10.01 3.11
N LEU A 283 -19.40 8.99 3.66
CA LEU A 283 -18.91 8.15 4.75
C LEU A 283 -19.74 6.88 4.76
N VAL A 284 -19.07 5.72 4.66
CA VAL A 284 -19.67 4.44 5.08
C VAL A 284 -19.06 4.08 6.43
N ASP A 285 -19.92 3.83 7.40
CA ASP A 285 -19.55 3.54 8.79
C ASP A 285 -19.79 2.06 9.09
N PHE A 286 -18.72 1.26 9.11
CA PHE A 286 -18.78 -0.17 9.42
C PHE A 286 -18.83 -0.46 10.93
N GLY A 287 -18.90 0.57 11.77
CA GLY A 287 -19.14 0.44 13.21
C GLY A 287 -20.58 0.07 13.57
N LYS A 288 -21.51 0.22 12.61
CA LYS A 288 -22.96 0.02 12.79
C LYS A 288 -23.48 -1.27 12.14
N GLU A 289 -22.58 -2.18 11.76
CA GLU A 289 -22.95 -3.48 11.22
C GLU A 289 -23.71 -4.32 12.26
N LEU A 290 -24.59 -5.22 11.78
CA LEU A 290 -25.54 -5.97 12.62
C LEU A 290 -24.86 -6.77 13.75
N ASN A 291 -23.67 -7.31 13.48
CA ASN A 291 -22.91 -8.14 14.41
C ASN A 291 -21.79 -7.37 15.14
N GLY A 292 -21.84 -6.04 15.10
CA GLY A 292 -20.86 -5.15 15.71
C GLY A 292 -19.80 -4.64 14.73
N PRO A 293 -18.82 -3.86 15.23
CA PRO A 293 -17.84 -3.18 14.42
C PRO A 293 -17.05 -4.08 13.47
N CYS A 294 -17.00 -3.71 12.19
CA CYS A 294 -16.29 -4.44 11.15
C CYS A 294 -15.04 -3.69 10.66
N LEU A 295 -14.08 -4.47 10.14
CA LEU A 295 -12.79 -4.02 9.62
C LEU A 295 -12.77 -4.21 8.10
N ALA A 296 -13.14 -3.16 7.36
CA ALA A 296 -13.15 -3.12 5.91
C ALA A 296 -11.72 -2.93 5.38
N HIS A 297 -11.38 -3.73 4.38
CA HIS A 297 -10.04 -3.78 3.78
C HIS A 297 -10.14 -3.39 2.30
N ASP A 298 -10.16 -4.35 1.37
CA ASP A 298 -10.19 -4.05 -0.06
C ASP A 298 -11.54 -3.51 -0.56
N ILE A 299 -11.47 -2.70 -1.62
CA ILE A 299 -12.60 -2.10 -2.30
C ILE A 299 -12.57 -2.62 -3.74
N ARG A 300 -13.70 -3.14 -4.25
CA ARG A 300 -13.82 -3.59 -5.64
C ARG A 300 -15.07 -2.99 -6.28
N PHE A 301 -14.93 -2.41 -7.47
CA PHE A 301 -16.10 -1.89 -8.20
C PHE A 301 -16.71 -2.95 -9.11
N PRO A 302 -18.05 -3.06 -9.20
CA PRO A 302 -18.71 -4.07 -10.02
C PRO A 302 -18.37 -4.01 -11.52
N CYS A 303 -17.99 -2.82 -12.03
CA CYS A 303 -17.72 -2.59 -13.45
C CYS A 303 -16.22 -2.59 -13.79
N GLY A 304 -15.37 -3.07 -12.88
CA GLY A 304 -13.92 -2.94 -12.98
C GLY A 304 -13.42 -1.61 -12.42
N ASP A 305 -12.15 -1.62 -12.04
CA ASP A 305 -11.45 -0.54 -11.37
C ASP A 305 -9.96 -0.51 -11.75
N SER A 306 -9.21 0.48 -11.29
CA SER A 306 -7.80 0.63 -11.65
C SER A 306 -6.87 -0.43 -11.05
N THR A 307 -7.39 -1.50 -10.43
CA THR A 307 -6.59 -2.61 -9.92
C THR A 307 -7.19 -3.99 -10.24
N SER A 308 -8.15 -4.05 -11.17
CA SER A 308 -8.84 -5.27 -11.61
C SER A 308 -8.54 -5.63 -13.06
#